data_AF-A0A931TE39-F1
#
_entry.id   AF-A0A931TE39-F1
#
_cell.length_a   1.000
_cell.length_b   1.000
_cell.length_c   1.000
_cell.angle_alpha   90.00
_cell.angle_beta   90.00
_cell.angle_gamma   90.00
#
_symmetry.space_group_name_H-M   'P 1'
#
loop_
_entity.id
_entity.type
_entity.pdbx_description
1 polymer ?
#
loop_
_entity_poly.entity_id
_entity_poly.type
_entity_poly.pdbx_seq_one_letter_code
_entity_poly.pdbx_strand_id
1 'polypeptide(L)' 'MSRDRIPERLQVWIDARTRHHLSDAHVQMARELGLNPKKLGKLDNHQQER' A
#
# COMPACT_ATOMS: atom_id res chain seq x y z
N MET A 1 -22.04 -0.65 17.80
CA MET A 1 -20.91 -1.00 16.92
C MET A 1 -20.06 0.25 16.75
N SER A 2 -19.05 0.42 17.61
CA SER A 2 -18.13 1.56 17.52
C SER A 2 -17.53 1.56 16.12
N ARG A 3 -17.69 2.67 15.38
CA ARG A 3 -16.95 2.90 14.14
C ARG A 3 -15.50 3.08 14.57
N ASP A 4 -14.80 1.97 14.70
CA ASP A 4 -13.37 1.95 14.98
C ASP A 4 -12.73 2.76 13.86
N ARG A 5 -12.33 4.00 14.19
CA ARG A 5 -11.74 4.91 13.23
C ARG A 5 -10.48 4.20 12.76
N ILE A 6 -10.50 3.74 11.51
CA ILE A 6 -9.34 3.12 10.90
C ILE A 6 -8.17 4.08 11.15
N PRO A 7 -7.12 3.64 11.87
CA PRO A 7 -5.95 4.45 12.13
C PRO A 7 -5.45 5.06 10.81
N GLU A 8 -5.10 6.35 10.79
CA GLU A 8 -4.64 7.03 9.56
C GLU A 8 -3.47 6.30 8.88
N ARG A 9 -2.64 5.62 9.68
CA ARG A 9 -1.55 4.74 9.24
C ARG A 9 -2.00 3.50 8.47
N LEU A 10 -3.23 3.02 8.65
CA LEU A 10 -3.81 1.92 7.89
C LEU A 10 -4.55 2.44 6.65
N GLN A 11 -5.09 3.65 6.69
CA GLN A 11 -5.72 4.29 5.53
C GLN A 11 -4.75 4.41 4.34
N VAL A 12 -3.46 4.72 4.60
CA VAL A 12 -2.43 4.77 3.55
C VAL A 12 -2.15 3.41 2.92
N TRP A 13 -2.31 2.30 3.65
CA TRP A 13 -2.16 0.96 3.11
C TRP A 13 -3.40 0.54 2.31
N ILE A 14 -4.59 0.97 2.72
CA ILE A 14 -5.83 0.73 1.96
C ILE A 14 -5.80 1.46 0.61
N ASP A 15 -5.35 2.72 0.61
CA ASP A 15 -5.15 3.50 -0.62
C ASP A 15 -4.08 2.87 -1.52
N ALA A 16 -2.91 2.53 -0.98
CA ALA A 16 -1.86 1.84 -1.75
C ALA A 16 -2.33 0.48 -2.30
N ARG A 17 -3.09 -0.29 -1.51
CA ARG A 17 -3.67 -1.58 -1.94
C ARG A 17 -4.60 -1.40 -3.13
N THR A 18 -5.44 -0.37 -3.07
CA THR A 18 -6.42 -0.08 -4.12
C THR A 18 -5.74 0.47 -5.38
N ARG A 19 -4.74 1.35 -5.24
CA ARG A 19 -3.99 1.92 -6.38
C ARG A 19 -3.12 0.91 -7.11
N HIS A 20 -2.50 -0.02 -6.37
CA HIS A 20 -1.58 -1.02 -6.93
C HIS A 20 -2.19 -2.42 -7.04
N HIS A 21 -3.50 -2.55 -6.85
CA HIS A 21 -4.22 -3.83 -6.89
C HIS A 21 -3.54 -4.93 -6.05
N LEU A 22 -3.03 -4.56 -4.87
CA LEU A 22 -2.31 -5.48 -4.01
C LEU A 22 -3.28 -6.39 -3.24
N SER A 23 -2.87 -7.62 -2.99
CA SER A 23 -3.56 -8.50 -2.06
C SER A 23 -3.22 -8.14 -0.61
N ASP A 24 -4.04 -8.58 0.33
CA ASP A 24 -3.78 -8.38 1.76
C ASP A 24 -2.41 -8.95 2.19
N ALA A 25 -2.05 -10.11 1.63
CA ALA A 25 -0.73 -10.72 1.81
C ALA A 25 0.43 -9.83 1.33
N HIS A 26 0.27 -9.12 0.20
CA HIS A 26 1.29 -8.19 -0.28
C HIS A 26 1.45 -6.98 0.65
N VAL A 27 0.34 -6.48 1.21
CA VAL A 27 0.36 -5.38 2.18
C VAL A 27 1.05 -5.83 3.48
N GLN A 28 0.73 -7.03 3.98
CA GLN A 28 1.38 -7.61 5.15
C GLN A 28 2.88 -7.75 4.95
N MET A 29 3.30 -8.34 3.83
CA MET A 29 4.72 -8.56 3.51
C MET A 29 5.47 -7.23 3.32
N ALA A 30 4.86 -6.26 2.66
CA ALA A 30 5.44 -4.91 2.50
C ALA A 30 5.63 -4.20 3.84
N ARG A 31 4.76 -4.45 4.82
CA ARG A 31 4.92 -3.93 6.19
C ARG A 31 6.08 -4.62 6.92
N GLU A 32 6.23 -5.93 6.78
CA GLU A 32 7.34 -6.67 7.38
C GLU A 32 8.70 -6.29 6.79
N LEU A 33 8.73 -5.99 5.50
CA LEU A 33 9.91 -5.50 4.79
C LEU A 33 10.22 -4.01 5.05
N GLY A 34 9.41 -3.31 5.85
CA GLY A 34 9.61 -1.89 6.15
C GLY A 34 9.40 -0.95 4.95
N LEU A 35 8.64 -1.38 3.95
CA LEU A 35 8.36 -0.57 2.76
C LEU A 35 7.44 0.61 3.09
N ASN A 36 7.60 1.69 2.32
CA ASN A 36 6.77 2.88 2.48
C ASN A 36 5.59 2.85 1.49
N PRO A 37 4.32 2.78 1.97
CA PRO A 37 3.15 2.67 1.10
C PRO A 37 2.97 3.88 0.17
N LYS A 38 3.45 5.07 0.56
CA LYS A 38 3.42 6.28 -0.29
C LYS A 38 4.41 6.24 -1.44
N LYS A 39 5.44 5.38 -1.36
CA LYS A 39 6.47 5.22 -2.38
C LYS A 39 6.23 4.03 -3.31
N LEU A 40 5.26 3.16 -3.00
CA LEU A 40 4.93 2.00 -3.85
C LEU A 40 4.58 2.43 -5.29
N GLY A 41 3.87 3.54 -5.47
CA GLY A 41 3.54 4.03 -6.82
C GLY A 41 4.65 4.74 -7.58
N LYS A 42 5.77 5.07 -6.93
CA LYS A 42 6.96 5.55 -7.66
C LYS A 42 7.73 4.41 -8.33
N LEU A 43 7.55 3.16 -7.89
CA LEU A 43 8.12 1.98 -8.58
C LEU A 43 7.41 1.73 -9.92
N ASP A 44 6.13 2.12 -10.04
CA ASP A 44 5.31 1.92 -11.24
C ASP A 44 5.65 2.89 -12.39
N ASN A 45 6.43 3.95 -12.12
CA ASN A 45 6.82 4.92 -13.14
C ASN A 45 8.18 4.62 -13.78
N HIS A 46 8.71 3.40 -13.66
CA HIS A 46 9.79 3.02 -14.55
C HIS A 46 9.16 2.68 -15.90
N GLN A 47 9.21 3.65 -16.80
CA GLN A 47 8.94 3.48 -18.22
C GLN A 47 9.45 2.11 -18.63
N GLN A 48 8.51 1.27 -19.07
CA GLN A 48 8.79 0.05 -19.79
C GLN A 48 9.76 0.42 -20.92
N GLU A 49 11.05 0.21 -20.69
CA GLU A 49 12.06 0.36 -21.72
C GLU A 49 11.73 -0.70 -22.78
N ARG A 50 11.51 -0.25 -24.01
CA ARG A 50 11.43 -1.12 -25.18
C ARG A 50 12.83 -1.44 -25.68
#